data_AF-A0A9X8VDV9-F1
#
_entry.id   AF-A0A9X8VDV9-F1
#
_cell.length_a   1.000
_cell.length_b   1.000
_cell.length_c   1.000
_cell.angle_alpha   90.00
_cell.angle_beta   90.00
_cell.angle_gamma   90.00
#
_symmetry.space_group_name_H-M   'P 1'
#
loop_
_entity.id
_entity.type
_entity.pdbx_description
1 polymer ?
#
loop_
_entity_poly.entity_id
_entity_poly.type
_entity_poly.pdbx_seq_one_letter_code
_entity_poly.pdbx_strand_id
1 'polypeptide(L)'
;NWLASPPLVVAYALAGSMKIDLTKEPLGEGNDGQPVYLKDIWPSSQDIAQAVEEVHTEMFHKEYGEVFDGDANWQAIQVTGSATYQWQEDSTYIRHPPFF
;
A
#
# COMPACT_ATOMS: atom_id res chain seq x y z
N ASN A 1 0.36 11.44 14.66
CA ASN A 1 -0.12 10.75 13.44
C ASN A 1 -1.50 11.26 13.09
N TRP A 2 -1.76 11.40 11.79
CA TRP A 2 -3.03 11.88 11.24
C TRP A 2 -3.57 10.81 10.30
N LEU A 3 -4.89 10.61 10.29
CA LEU A 3 -5.56 9.80 9.28
C LEU A 3 -6.01 10.74 8.15
N ALA A 4 -5.69 10.35 6.93
CA ALA A 4 -6.03 11.12 5.73
C ALA A 4 -6.37 10.16 4.59
N SER A 5 -7.13 10.65 3.61
CA SER A 5 -7.35 9.90 2.37
C SER A 5 -6.03 9.71 1.63
N PRO A 6 -5.87 8.62 0.84
CA PRO A 6 -4.66 8.39 0.05
C PRO A 6 -4.15 9.61 -0.74
N PRO A 7 -4.99 10.39 -1.48
CA PRO A 7 -4.49 11.56 -2.21
C PRO A 7 -4.01 12.69 -1.28
N LEU A 8 -4.59 12.86 -0.09
CA LEU A 8 -4.08 13.83 0.87
C LEU A 8 -2.73 13.42 1.46
N VAL A 9 -2.48 12.12 1.62
CA VAL A 9 -1.15 11.62 2.04
C VAL A 9 -0.10 12.05 1.01
N VAL A 10 -0.40 11.90 -0.28
CA VAL A 10 0.50 12.34 -1.36
C VAL A 10 0.69 13.86 -1.34
N ALA A 11 -0.39 14.64 -1.22
CA ALA A 11 -0.32 16.10 -1.17
C ALA A 11 0.59 16.62 -0.04
N TYR A 12 0.44 16.10 1.17
CA TYR A 12 1.30 16.48 2.30
C TYR A 12 2.73 15.96 2.18
N ALA A 13 2.94 14.82 1.51
CA ALA A 13 4.28 14.33 1.20
C ALA A 13 5.01 15.26 0.20
N LEU A 14 4.30 15.72 -0.83
CA LEU A 14 4.84 16.69 -1.80
C LEU A 14 5.14 18.04 -1.13
N ALA A 15 4.24 18.53 -0.29
CA ALA A 15 4.45 19.77 0.45
C ALA A 15 5.55 19.67 1.53
N GLY A 16 5.93 18.45 1.93
CA GLY A 16 6.99 18.20 2.93
C GLY A 16 6.68 18.69 4.33
N SER A 17 5.45 19.14 4.60
CA SER A 17 5.06 19.75 5.87
C SER A 17 3.58 19.59 6.13
N MET A 18 3.23 19.19 7.36
CA MET A 18 1.84 19.16 7.83
C MET A 18 1.31 20.54 8.25
N LYS A 19 2.16 21.58 8.29
CA LYS A 19 1.80 22.93 8.77
C LYS A 19 1.34 23.88 7.66
N ILE A 20 1.33 23.41 6.42
CA ILE A 20 0.93 24.19 5.25
C ILE A 20 -0.59 24.28 5.13
N ASP A 21 -1.11 25.44 4.74
CA ASP A 21 -2.49 25.62 4.30
C ASP A 21 -2.58 25.29 2.80
N LEU A 22 -2.87 24.02 2.49
CA LEU A 22 -3.00 23.50 1.12
C LEU A 22 -4.07 24.23 0.26
N THR A 23 -4.94 25.04 0.88
CA THR A 23 -5.95 25.82 0.16
C THR A 23 -5.44 27.17 -0.34
N LYS A 24 -4.32 27.66 0.23
CA LYS A 24 -3.77 28.99 -0.06
C LYS A 24 -2.31 28.99 -0.48
N GLU A 25 -1.56 27.97 -0.06
CA GLU A 25 -0.13 27.87 -0.30
C GLU A 25 0.14 26.87 -1.44
N PRO A 26 1.12 27.14 -2.32
CA PRO A 26 1.51 26.20 -3.36
C PRO A 26 2.22 24.98 -2.78
N LEU A 27 2.09 23.85 -3.46
CA LEU A 27 2.85 22.62 -3.16
C LEU A 27 4.32 22.75 -3.55
N GLY A 28 4.62 23.59 -4.55
CA GLY A 28 5.96 23.83 -5.07
C GLY A 28 5.91 24.64 -6.36
N GLU A 29 7.04 24.70 -7.05
CA GLU A 29 7.17 25.32 -8.38
C GLU A 29 7.21 24.25 -9.46
N GLY A 30 6.47 24.49 -10.54
CA GLY A 30 6.52 23.66 -11.75
C GLY A 30 7.82 23.87 -12.53
N ASN A 31 8.03 23.04 -13.56
CA ASN A 31 9.20 23.14 -14.44
C ASN A 31 9.25 24.46 -15.24
N ASP A 32 8.12 25.16 -15.31
CA ASP A 32 7.95 26.49 -15.92
C ASP A 32 8.16 27.64 -14.92
N GLY A 33 8.51 27.31 -13.67
CA GLY A 33 8.69 28.27 -12.57
C GLY A 33 7.38 28.83 -12.02
N GLN A 34 6.22 28.31 -12.42
CA GLN A 34 4.93 28.76 -11.88
C GLN A 34 4.57 28.02 -10.58
N PRO A 35 3.91 28.68 -9.62
CA PRO A 35 3.45 28.02 -8.41
C PRO A 35 2.34 27.01 -8.74
N VAL A 36 2.50 25.78 -8.27
CA VAL A 36 1.52 24.69 -8.43
C VAL A 36 0.76 24.53 -7.12
N TYR A 37 -0.56 24.66 -7.15
CA TYR A 37 -1.45 24.49 -6.01
C TYR A 37 -2.09 23.10 -6.01
N LEU A 38 -2.63 22.70 -4.86
CA LEU A 38 -3.33 21.42 -4.74
C LEU A 38 -4.45 21.27 -5.77
N LYS A 39 -5.25 22.33 -5.98
CA LYS A 39 -6.36 22.36 -6.93
C LYS A 39 -5.92 22.11 -8.39
N ASP A 40 -4.66 22.39 -8.71
CA ASP A 40 -4.14 22.28 -10.09
C ASP A 40 -3.83 20.82 -10.45
N ILE A 41 -3.59 19.98 -9.43
CA ILE A 41 -3.25 18.56 -9.60
C ILE A 41 -4.30 17.60 -9.02
N TRP A 42 -5.34 18.14 -8.36
CA TRP A 42 -6.37 17.32 -7.75
C TRP A 42 -7.28 16.74 -8.84
N PRO A 43 -7.43 15.40 -8.92
CA PRO A 43 -8.23 14.79 -9.96
C PRO A 43 -9.71 15.16 -9.78
N SER A 44 -10.41 15.41 -10.89
CA SER A 44 -11.85 15.63 -10.85
C SER A 44 -12.59 14.32 -10.59
N SER A 45 -13.85 14.40 -10.17
CA SER A 45 -14.70 13.21 -10.03
C SER A 45 -14.87 12.44 -11.34
N GLN A 46 -14.80 13.13 -12.48
CA GLN A 46 -14.89 12.51 -13.79
C GLN A 46 -13.61 11.73 -14.12
N ASP A 47 -12.43 12.31 -13.86
CA ASP A 47 -11.14 11.61 -14.08
C ASP A 47 -11.05 10.35 -13.21
N ILE A 48 -11.52 10.43 -11.96
CA ILE A 48 -11.57 9.29 -11.05
C ILE A 48 -12.51 8.22 -11.59
N ALA A 49 -13.72 8.61 -12.04
CA ALA A 49 -14.68 7.65 -12.58
C ALA A 49 -14.14 6.93 -13.82
N GLN A 50 -13.50 7.68 -14.73
CA GLN A 50 -12.88 7.12 -15.92
C GLN A 50 -11.75 6.13 -15.58
N ALA A 51 -10.87 6.48 -14.64
CA ALA A 51 -9.83 5.57 -14.18
C ALA A 51 -10.38 4.30 -13.51
N VAL A 52 -11.52 4.40 -12.82
CA VAL A 52 -12.21 3.24 -12.23
C VAL A 52 -12.81 2.33 -13.31
N GLU A 53 -13.30 2.88 -14.43
CA GLU A 53 -13.82 2.10 -15.55
C GLU A 53 -12.74 1.26 -16.27
N GLU A 54 -11.46 1.64 -16.16
CA GLU A 54 -10.32 0.87 -16.68
C GLU A 54 -10.04 -0.40 -15.86
N VAL A 55 -10.67 -0.56 -14.69
CA VAL A 55 -10.52 -1.76 -13.86
C VAL A 55 -11.42 -2.87 -14.42
N HIS A 56 -10.80 -3.95 -14.89
CA HIS A 56 -11.50 -5.07 -15.53
C HIS A 56 -11.51 -6.35 -14.69
N THR A 57 -12.51 -7.20 -14.89
CA THR A 57 -12.70 -8.45 -14.14
C THR A 57 -11.50 -9.41 -14.29
N GLU A 58 -10.83 -9.39 -15.43
CA GLU A 58 -9.61 -10.16 -15.70
C GLU A 58 -8.46 -9.79 -14.76
N MET A 59 -8.36 -8.52 -14.35
CA MET A 59 -7.36 -8.08 -13.38
C MET A 59 -7.58 -8.79 -12.04
N PHE A 60 -8.84 -8.94 -11.60
CA PHE A 60 -9.15 -9.68 -10.39
C PHE A 60 -8.85 -11.17 -10.55
N HIS A 61 -9.29 -11.81 -11.64
CA HIS A 61 -9.06 -13.24 -11.85
C HIS A 61 -7.56 -13.58 -11.86
N LYS A 62 -6.73 -12.73 -12.46
CA LYS A 62 -5.28 -12.90 -12.46
C LYS A 62 -4.72 -12.89 -11.04
N GLU A 63 -4.97 -11.82 -10.29
CA GLU A 63 -4.40 -11.66 -8.95
C GLU A 63 -4.91 -12.74 -7.97
N TYR A 64 -6.17 -13.17 -8.08
CA TYR A 64 -6.72 -14.26 -7.27
C TYR A 64 -6.26 -15.66 -7.71
N GLY A 65 -5.90 -15.84 -8.99
CA GLY A 65 -5.38 -17.11 -9.50
C GLY A 65 -3.99 -17.43 -8.97
N GLU A 66 -3.17 -16.40 -8.76
CA GLU A 66 -1.75 -16.52 -8.37
C GLU A 66 -1.53 -16.38 -6.85
N VAL A 67 -2.57 -16.02 -6.08
CA VAL A 67 -2.45 -15.68 -4.64
C VAL A 67 -1.90 -16.83 -3.78
N PHE A 68 -2.10 -18.07 -4.19
CA PHE A 68 -1.65 -19.26 -3.44
C PHE A 68 -0.27 -19.76 -3.85
N ASP A 69 0.24 -19.33 -5.01
CA ASP A 69 1.51 -19.82 -5.52
C ASP A 69 2.68 -19.24 -4.72
N GLY A 70 2.55 -17.98 -4.27
CA GLY A 70 3.63 -17.26 -3.62
C GLY A 70 4.84 -17.04 -4.53
N ASP A 71 5.88 -16.40 -4.01
CA ASP A 71 7.13 -16.19 -4.74
C ASP A 71 8.07 -17.40 -4.64
N ALA A 72 9.22 -17.34 -5.34
CA ALA A 72 10.21 -18.40 -5.29
C ALA A 72 10.75 -18.67 -3.87
N ASN A 73 10.80 -17.64 -3.01
CA ASN A 73 11.22 -17.81 -1.62
C ASN A 73 10.18 -18.59 -0.82
N TRP A 74 8.90 -18.24 -0.98
CA TRP A 74 7.76 -18.94 -0.36
C TRP A 74 7.73 -20.41 -0.75
N GLN A 75 7.88 -20.71 -2.04
CA GLN A 75 7.89 -22.08 -2.56
C GLN A 75 9.12 -22.89 -2.14
N ALA A 76 10.25 -22.22 -1.86
CA ALA A 76 11.47 -22.87 -1.42
C ALA A 76 11.46 -23.25 0.07
N ILE A 77 10.46 -22.80 0.85
CA ILE A 77 10.34 -23.17 2.26
C ILE A 77 10.13 -24.67 2.38
N GLN A 78 11.12 -25.35 2.95
CA GLN A 78 11.03 -26.78 3.22
C GLN A 78 10.03 -27.03 4.35
N VAL A 79 9.00 -27.81 4.05
CA VAL A 79 8.00 -28.23 5.03
C VAL A 79 8.04 -29.74 5.20
N THR A 80 8.07 -30.18 6.45
CA THR A 80 7.82 -31.58 6.79
C THR A 80 6.34 -31.73 7.07
N GLY A 81 5.62 -32.47 6.23
CA GLY A 81 4.20 -32.74 6.44
C GLY A 81 4.00 -33.52 7.76
N SER A 82 3.34 -32.90 8.73
CA SER A 82 3.02 -33.51 10.02
C SER A 82 1.66 -33.00 10.51
N ALA A 83 0.91 -33.87 11.19
CA ALA A 83 -0.36 -33.48 11.83
C ALA A 83 -0.13 -32.62 13.09
N THR A 84 1.05 -32.73 13.69
CA THR A 84 1.44 -31.96 14.88
C THR A 84 2.69 -31.14 14.60
N TYR A 85 2.76 -29.94 15.18
CA TYR A 85 3.92 -29.07 15.03
C TYR A 85 5.13 -29.63 15.79
N GLN A 86 6.29 -29.68 15.13
CA GLN A 86 7.53 -30.12 15.75
C GLN A 86 8.20 -28.93 16.45
N TRP A 87 8.04 -28.86 17.76
CA TRP A 87 8.64 -27.80 18.57
C TRP A 87 10.17 -27.91 18.58
N GLN A 88 10.83 -26.79 18.30
CA GLN A 88 12.28 -26.64 18.37
C GLN A 88 12.63 -25.94 19.69
N GLU A 89 13.39 -26.58 20.57
CA GLU A 89 13.69 -26.07 21.92
C GLU A 89 14.52 -24.77 21.90
N ASP A 90 15.37 -24.61 20.89
CA ASP A 90 16.22 -23.44 20.67
C ASP A 90 15.50 -22.31 19.92
N SER A 91 14.25 -22.51 19.48
CA SER A 91 13.50 -21.48 18.76
C SER A 91 13.23 -20.25 19.64
N THR A 92 13.52 -19.08 19.10
CA THR A 92 13.17 -17.79 19.69
C THR A 92 11.90 -17.20 19.10
N TYR A 93 11.35 -17.78 18.03
CA TYR A 93 10.16 -17.31 17.33
C TYR A 93 8.91 -18.13 17.65
N ILE A 94 9.00 -19.46 17.70
CA ILE A 94 7.84 -20.35 17.92
C ILE A 94 8.14 -21.25 19.12
N ARG A 95 7.40 -21.08 20.21
CA ARG A 95 7.62 -21.80 21.48
C ARG A 95 6.34 -22.48 21.96
N HIS A 96 6.49 -23.68 22.52
CA HIS A 96 5.37 -24.40 23.10
C HIS A 96 4.88 -23.66 24.35
N PRO A 97 3.65 -23.14 24.36
CA PRO A 97 3.15 -22.39 25.51
C PRO A 97 2.75 -23.34 26.67
N PRO A 98 2.87 -22.90 27.94
CA PRO A 98 2.65 -23.76 29.12
C PRO A 98 1.18 -23.82 29.57
N PHE A 99 0.21 -23.55 28.69
CA PHE A 99 -1.20 -23.40 29.07
C PHE A 99 -1.94 -24.73 29.31
N PHE A 100 -1.34 -25.86 28.91
CA PHE A 100 -1.92 -27.20 29.00
C PHE A 100 -0.90 -28.18 29.58
#